data_AF-A0A7R8WS36-F1
#
_entry.id   AF-A0A7R8WS36-F1
#
_cell.length_a   1.000
_cell.length_b   1.000
_cell.length_c   1.000
_cell.angle_alpha   90.00
_cell.angle_beta   90.00
_cell.angle_gamma   90.00
#
_symmetry.space_group_name_H-M   'P 1'
#
loop_
_entity.id
_entity.type
_entity.pdbx_description
1 polymer ?
#
loop_
_entity_poly.entity_id
_entity_poly.type
_entity_poly.pdbx_seq_one_letter_code
_entity_poly.pdbx_strand_id
1 'polypeptide(L)'
;MKPTLLVGDYIFVSKYSYGFSRHSFPFSPPLFEGRIWSADPERGDVVVFKFPNDTSKDYIKRVVGLPGDRVQLRDSVVFVNGEAAGRVQKGSFTDGDNGVTVPIYEETQKNGVSYATIDTQPGNIADNTPVFEVPAGHFFFMGEGYLPFFGRRNARVAALEMAIGYALGSPVYWTINMSNARISAQKIAELEARIGHQFKTHERLVRALTHASATKQAGDVSHYERLEFLGDRVLGLCVAEILFATFPKAREGELSVRLNALVSGKTCAEIADELKLHDFIHAGADVKHIASKRMRSVRADVVESIIAAIYLDGGLQAAQKFVQQHWATRIHEEGAGIRDSKTALQEWAHSALGSTPAYTVALRSGPDHDPTFVVNVSIEGTKDGEGRGRSKRAAEQEAALSVLLR
;
A
#
# COMPACT_ATOMS: atom_id res chain seq x y z
N MET A 1 -14.28 -11.56 9.47
CA MET A 1 -14.55 -10.77 8.24
C MET A 1 -15.76 -11.37 7.56
N LYS A 2 -16.79 -10.58 7.24
CA LYS A 2 -17.86 -11.06 6.35
C LYS A 2 -17.18 -11.58 5.07
N PRO A 3 -17.60 -12.73 4.50
CA PRO A 3 -16.97 -13.27 3.29
C PRO A 3 -17.20 -12.40 2.03
N THR A 4 -17.89 -11.27 2.19
CA THR A 4 -18.22 -10.27 1.17
C THR A 4 -17.28 -9.05 1.24
N LEU A 5 -17.51 -8.05 0.37
CA LEU A 5 -16.72 -6.82 0.33
C LEU A 5 -17.00 -5.92 1.54
N LEU A 6 -15.93 -5.49 2.22
CA LEU A 6 -16.01 -4.61 3.38
C LEU A 6 -15.58 -3.18 3.04
N VAL A 7 -16.05 -2.20 3.81
CA VAL A 7 -15.48 -0.84 3.76
C VAL A 7 -13.99 -0.90 4.08
N GLY A 8 -13.18 -0.38 3.17
CA GLY A 8 -11.70 -0.45 3.23
C GLY A 8 -11.09 -1.49 2.29
N ASP A 9 -11.90 -2.37 1.67
CA ASP A 9 -11.40 -3.30 0.66
C ASP A 9 -11.01 -2.56 -0.63
N TYR A 10 -9.79 -2.81 -1.11
CA TYR A 10 -9.33 -2.32 -2.41
C TYR A 10 -9.67 -3.35 -3.49
N ILE A 11 -10.25 -2.86 -4.58
CA ILE A 11 -10.62 -3.67 -5.75
C ILE A 11 -9.92 -3.13 -6.99
N PHE A 12 -9.41 -4.03 -7.82
CA PHE A 12 -8.87 -3.66 -9.13
C PHE A 12 -9.98 -3.78 -10.16
N VAL A 13 -10.22 -2.68 -10.85
CA VAL A 13 -11.31 -2.58 -11.82
C VAL A 13 -10.71 -2.25 -13.18
N SER A 14 -10.98 -3.10 -14.18
CA SER A 14 -10.62 -2.85 -15.56
C SER A 14 -11.53 -1.79 -16.15
N LYS A 15 -10.89 -0.75 -16.66
CA LYS A 15 -11.56 0.45 -17.15
C LYS A 15 -12.03 0.37 -18.62
N TYR A 16 -11.75 -0.73 -19.30
CA TYR A 16 -11.89 -0.78 -20.75
C TYR A 16 -12.61 -2.03 -21.25
N SER A 17 -12.99 -2.94 -20.35
CA SER A 17 -13.56 -4.24 -20.73
C SER A 17 -14.92 -4.15 -21.42
N TYR A 18 -15.62 -3.02 -21.30
CA TYR A 18 -16.88 -2.75 -21.99
C TYR A 18 -16.76 -1.56 -22.95
N GLY A 19 -15.55 -1.28 -23.43
CA GLY A 19 -15.24 -0.11 -24.26
C GLY A 19 -14.90 1.15 -23.45
N PHE A 20 -14.72 2.26 -24.18
CA PHE A 20 -14.32 3.55 -23.64
C PHE A 20 -15.55 4.43 -23.42
N SER A 21 -15.79 4.85 -22.18
CA SER A 21 -16.77 5.88 -21.84
C SER A 21 -16.06 7.20 -21.51
N ARG A 22 -16.80 8.29 -21.33
CA ARG A 22 -16.23 9.53 -20.76
C ARG A 22 -15.48 9.29 -19.44
N HIS A 23 -15.92 8.31 -18.63
CA HIS A 23 -15.29 7.97 -17.36
C HIS A 23 -13.99 7.19 -17.52
N SER A 24 -13.73 6.62 -18.70
CA SER A 24 -12.46 5.99 -19.10
C SER A 24 -11.27 6.96 -19.07
N PHE A 25 -11.53 8.26 -19.01
CA PHE A 25 -10.53 9.32 -19.02
C PHE A 25 -10.45 10.05 -17.65
N PRO A 26 -9.27 10.56 -17.26
CA PRO A 26 -9.12 11.40 -16.07
C PRO A 26 -10.11 12.56 -16.07
N PHE A 27 -10.76 12.82 -14.93
CA PHE A 27 -11.76 13.88 -14.73
C PHE A 27 -13.07 13.73 -15.52
N SER A 28 -13.28 12.59 -16.20
CA SER A 28 -14.53 12.30 -16.92
C SER A 28 -15.00 13.43 -17.87
N PRO A 29 -14.12 13.97 -18.75
CA PRO A 29 -14.45 15.11 -19.60
C PRO A 29 -15.65 14.77 -20.51
N PRO A 30 -16.59 15.71 -20.71
CA PRO A 30 -17.82 15.49 -21.48
C PRO A 30 -17.54 15.50 -22.99
N LEU A 31 -16.69 14.58 -23.46
CA LEU A 31 -16.24 14.52 -24.85
C LEU A 31 -17.23 13.80 -25.78
N PHE A 32 -17.97 12.83 -25.26
CA PHE A 32 -18.97 12.06 -25.99
C PHE A 32 -19.94 11.39 -25.01
N GLU A 33 -21.15 11.10 -25.49
CA GLU A 33 -22.15 10.30 -24.77
C GLU A 33 -22.04 8.82 -25.16
N GLY A 34 -22.31 7.93 -24.22
CA GLY A 34 -22.22 6.48 -24.44
C GLY A 34 -20.79 5.92 -24.40
N ARG A 35 -20.55 4.88 -25.22
CA ARG A 35 -19.32 4.09 -25.22
C ARG A 35 -18.79 3.90 -26.64
N ILE A 36 -17.48 4.03 -26.80
CA ILE A 36 -16.74 3.72 -28.02
C ILE A 36 -16.18 2.30 -27.90
N TRP A 37 -16.36 1.48 -28.93
CA TRP A 37 -16.01 0.05 -28.93
C TRP A 37 -16.64 -0.71 -27.76
N SER A 38 -17.96 -0.54 -27.58
CA SER A 38 -18.70 -1.17 -26.50
C SER A 38 -18.75 -2.69 -26.65
N ALA A 39 -18.58 -3.38 -25.52
CA ALA A 39 -18.92 -4.79 -25.37
C ALA A 39 -19.94 -4.92 -24.24
N ASP A 40 -20.88 -5.84 -24.40
CA ASP A 40 -21.88 -6.11 -23.39
C ASP A 40 -21.28 -6.95 -22.25
N PRO A 41 -21.72 -6.73 -20.99
CA PRO A 41 -21.33 -7.59 -19.88
C PRO A 41 -21.86 -9.01 -20.05
N GLU A 42 -21.04 -9.97 -19.65
CA GLU A 42 -21.40 -11.36 -19.62
C GLU A 42 -22.04 -11.71 -18.28
N ARG A 43 -22.84 -12.78 -18.29
CA ARG A 43 -23.44 -13.28 -17.07
C ARG A 43 -22.33 -13.65 -16.09
N GLY A 44 -22.45 -13.21 -14.85
CA GLY A 44 -21.47 -13.46 -13.82
C GLY A 44 -20.30 -12.47 -13.78
N ASP A 45 -20.25 -11.49 -14.67
CA ASP A 45 -19.32 -10.37 -14.50
C ASP A 45 -19.65 -9.61 -13.21
N VAL A 46 -18.61 -9.15 -12.50
CA VAL A 46 -18.76 -8.22 -11.38
C VAL A 46 -18.47 -6.82 -11.88
N VAL A 47 -19.47 -5.96 -11.83
CA VAL A 47 -19.51 -4.65 -12.47
C VAL A 47 -19.51 -3.55 -11.40
N VAL A 48 -18.76 -2.48 -11.68
CA VAL A 48 -18.71 -1.30 -10.81
C VAL A 48 -19.44 -0.14 -11.48
N PHE A 49 -20.38 0.45 -10.75
CA PHE A 49 -21.21 1.59 -11.16
C PHE A 49 -20.90 2.81 -10.33
N LYS A 50 -21.00 3.99 -10.93
CA LYS A 50 -21.08 5.25 -10.19
C LYS A 50 -22.53 5.49 -9.82
N PHE A 51 -22.82 5.90 -8.59
CA PHE A 51 -24.20 6.19 -8.19
C PHE A 51 -24.74 7.36 -9.04
N PRO A 52 -25.92 7.22 -9.68
CA PRO A 52 -26.42 8.23 -10.61
C PRO A 52 -26.53 9.64 -10.02
N ASN A 53 -26.93 9.74 -8.76
CA ASN A 53 -27.12 11.02 -8.06
C ASN A 53 -25.88 11.51 -7.30
N ASP A 54 -24.85 10.67 -7.15
CA ASP A 54 -23.62 11.00 -6.42
C ASP A 54 -22.44 10.18 -6.96
N THR A 55 -21.74 10.74 -7.96
CA THR A 55 -20.60 10.07 -8.61
C THR A 55 -19.37 9.92 -7.71
N SER A 56 -19.40 10.41 -6.46
CA SER A 56 -18.37 10.05 -5.47
C SER A 56 -18.51 8.61 -4.96
N LYS A 57 -19.68 7.99 -5.13
CA LYS A 57 -19.99 6.65 -4.64
C LYS A 57 -19.92 5.61 -5.74
N ASP A 58 -19.30 4.48 -5.42
CA ASP A 58 -19.22 3.31 -6.27
C ASP A 58 -20.10 2.16 -5.74
N TYR A 59 -20.84 1.52 -6.64
CA TYR A 59 -21.62 0.30 -6.37
C TYR A 59 -20.98 -0.86 -7.09
N ILE A 60 -20.88 -2.00 -6.41
CA ILE A 60 -20.32 -3.23 -6.97
C ILE A 60 -21.44 -4.24 -7.00
N LYS A 61 -21.83 -4.70 -8.19
CA LYS A 61 -22.90 -5.69 -8.36
C LYS A 61 -22.46 -6.75 -9.36
N ARG A 62 -22.90 -8.00 -9.16
CA ARG A 62 -22.75 -9.09 -10.14
C ARG A 62 -23.87 -9.05 -11.16
N VAL A 63 -23.56 -9.35 -12.42
CA VAL A 63 -24.52 -9.55 -13.49
C VAL A 63 -25.19 -10.91 -13.28
N VAL A 64 -26.51 -10.90 -13.12
CA VAL A 64 -27.31 -12.12 -12.93
C VAL A 64 -28.19 -12.41 -14.14
N GLY A 65 -28.77 -11.38 -14.77
CA GLY A 65 -29.65 -11.51 -15.94
C GLY A 65 -29.15 -10.72 -17.15
N LEU A 66 -29.30 -11.30 -18.33
CA LEU A 66 -29.01 -10.71 -19.64
C LEU A 66 -30.32 -10.27 -20.32
N PRO A 67 -30.25 -9.45 -21.38
CA PRO A 67 -31.44 -9.04 -22.14
C PRO A 67 -32.31 -10.23 -22.56
N GLY A 68 -33.61 -10.18 -22.23
CA GLY A 68 -34.58 -11.23 -22.52
C GLY A 68 -34.73 -12.31 -21.43
N ASP A 69 -33.89 -12.31 -20.39
CA ASP A 69 -34.01 -13.27 -19.30
C ASP A 69 -35.21 -13.02 -18.39
N ARG A 70 -35.66 -14.08 -17.72
CA ARG A 70 -36.56 -14.03 -16.57
C ARG A 70 -35.80 -14.40 -15.31
N VAL A 71 -35.64 -13.46 -14.38
CA VAL A 71 -34.89 -13.66 -13.12
C VAL A 71 -35.86 -13.68 -11.95
N GLN A 72 -35.68 -14.60 -11.02
CA GLN A 72 -36.50 -14.70 -9.81
C GLN A 72 -35.66 -15.23 -8.64
N LEU A 73 -35.88 -14.73 -7.43
CA LEU A 73 -35.39 -15.35 -6.21
C LEU A 73 -36.51 -16.23 -5.60
N ARG A 74 -36.19 -17.47 -5.25
CA ARG A 74 -37.08 -18.34 -4.45
C ARG A 74 -36.27 -18.98 -3.34
N ASP A 75 -36.71 -18.81 -2.09
CA ASP A 75 -36.02 -19.32 -0.89
C ASP A 75 -34.51 -19.02 -0.90
N SER A 76 -34.15 -17.78 -1.24
CA SER A 76 -32.77 -17.28 -1.34
C SER A 76 -31.92 -17.98 -2.42
N VAL A 77 -32.56 -18.66 -3.38
CA VAL A 77 -31.91 -19.26 -4.56
C VAL A 77 -32.29 -18.47 -5.81
N VAL A 78 -31.29 -18.11 -6.61
CA VAL A 78 -31.49 -17.41 -7.88
C VAL A 78 -31.95 -18.38 -8.95
N PHE A 79 -33.06 -18.05 -9.61
CA PHE A 79 -33.58 -18.71 -10.80
C PHE A 79 -33.42 -17.79 -12.01
N VAL A 80 -32.84 -18.31 -13.08
CA VAL A 80 -32.77 -17.64 -14.38
C VAL A 80 -33.49 -18.52 -15.40
N ASN A 81 -34.47 -17.97 -16.10
CA ASN A 81 -35.32 -18.66 -17.07
C ASN A 81 -35.98 -19.94 -16.52
N GLY A 82 -36.26 -19.97 -15.21
CA GLY A 82 -36.85 -21.10 -14.50
C GLY A 82 -35.85 -22.12 -13.95
N GLU A 83 -34.55 -21.90 -14.16
CA GLU A 83 -33.49 -22.82 -13.77
C GLU A 83 -32.73 -22.28 -12.57
N ALA A 84 -32.58 -23.11 -11.52
CA ALA A 84 -31.91 -22.73 -10.28
C ALA A 84 -30.39 -22.67 -10.46
N ALA A 85 -29.76 -21.67 -9.85
CA ALA A 85 -28.33 -21.67 -9.58
C ALA A 85 -27.99 -22.82 -8.63
N GLY A 86 -26.86 -23.51 -8.88
CA GLY A 86 -26.36 -24.53 -7.97
C GLY A 86 -25.99 -23.89 -6.64
N ARG A 87 -26.34 -24.52 -5.51
CA ARG A 87 -26.05 -23.99 -4.18
C ARG A 87 -25.51 -25.10 -3.29
N VAL A 88 -24.26 -24.96 -2.84
CA VAL A 88 -23.59 -25.93 -1.96
C VAL A 88 -23.12 -25.22 -0.70
N GLN A 89 -23.49 -25.73 0.48
CA GLN A 89 -22.97 -25.17 1.73
C GLN A 89 -21.48 -25.50 1.87
N LYS A 90 -20.65 -24.46 2.04
CA LYS A 90 -19.18 -24.58 2.16
C LYS A 90 -18.64 -24.21 3.55
N GLY A 91 -19.52 -23.82 4.47
CA GLY A 91 -19.12 -23.53 5.85
C GLY A 91 -20.17 -22.71 6.59
N SER A 92 -19.70 -21.98 7.61
CA SER A 92 -20.50 -21.05 8.40
C SER A 92 -19.69 -19.79 8.70
N PHE A 93 -20.37 -18.65 8.76
CA PHE A 93 -19.84 -17.35 9.10
C PHE A 93 -20.51 -16.85 10.38
N THR A 94 -19.72 -16.39 11.36
CA THR A 94 -20.23 -15.74 12.57
C THR A 94 -20.05 -14.22 12.44
N ASP A 95 -21.16 -13.48 12.44
CA ASP A 95 -21.13 -12.02 12.40
C ASP A 95 -20.55 -11.47 13.72
N GLY A 96 -19.46 -10.72 13.64
CA GLY A 96 -18.76 -10.17 14.80
C GLY A 96 -19.56 -9.09 15.52
N ASP A 97 -20.50 -8.43 14.84
CA ASP A 97 -21.30 -7.36 15.40
C ASP A 97 -22.45 -7.87 16.27
N ASN A 98 -23.05 -9.01 15.89
CA ASN A 98 -24.27 -9.53 16.51
C ASN A 98 -24.12 -10.96 17.08
N GLY A 99 -22.99 -11.62 16.84
CA GLY A 99 -22.70 -13.00 17.28
C GLY A 99 -23.48 -14.10 16.54
N VAL A 100 -24.29 -13.74 15.53
CA VAL A 100 -25.14 -14.68 14.79
C VAL A 100 -24.30 -15.49 13.82
N THR A 101 -24.44 -16.82 13.86
CA THR A 101 -23.76 -17.74 12.93
C THR A 101 -24.71 -18.16 11.82
N VAL A 102 -24.31 -17.94 10.57
CA VAL A 102 -25.09 -18.25 9.36
C VAL A 102 -24.30 -19.12 8.40
N PRO A 103 -24.95 -20.00 7.63
CA PRO A 103 -24.27 -20.82 6.62
C PRO A 103 -23.70 -19.98 5.48
N ILE A 104 -22.51 -20.35 5.01
CA ILE A 104 -21.93 -19.85 3.76
C ILE A 104 -22.26 -20.83 2.64
N TYR A 105 -22.82 -20.32 1.56
CA TYR A 105 -23.09 -21.10 0.36
C TYR A 105 -22.18 -20.68 -0.78
N GLU A 106 -21.77 -21.64 -1.59
CA GLU A 106 -21.23 -21.43 -2.92
C GLU A 106 -22.39 -21.51 -3.91
N GLU A 107 -22.73 -20.38 -4.51
CA GLU A 107 -23.74 -20.26 -5.57
C GLU A 107 -23.03 -20.32 -6.93
N THR A 108 -23.31 -21.36 -7.71
CA THR A 108 -22.73 -21.59 -9.04
C THR A 108 -23.78 -21.36 -10.12
N GLN A 109 -23.52 -20.41 -11.00
CA GLN A 109 -24.34 -20.18 -12.18
C GLN A 109 -24.04 -21.21 -13.27
N LYS A 110 -24.92 -21.31 -14.27
CA LYS A 110 -24.79 -22.30 -15.36
C LYS A 110 -23.52 -22.19 -16.20
N ASN A 111 -22.96 -21.00 -16.30
CA ASN A 111 -21.68 -20.77 -16.98
C ASN A 111 -20.47 -21.22 -16.15
N GLY A 112 -20.68 -21.81 -14.97
CA GLY A 112 -19.63 -22.29 -14.06
C GLY A 112 -19.10 -21.23 -13.10
N VAL A 113 -19.48 -19.96 -13.26
CA VAL A 113 -19.03 -18.89 -12.36
C VAL A 113 -19.70 -19.06 -11.00
N SER A 114 -18.90 -19.01 -9.93
CA SER A 114 -19.33 -19.29 -8.57
C SER A 114 -19.03 -18.14 -7.60
N TYR A 115 -19.88 -17.95 -6.61
CA TYR A 115 -19.73 -16.90 -5.58
C TYR A 115 -20.03 -17.44 -4.19
N ALA A 116 -19.33 -16.92 -3.19
CA ALA A 116 -19.74 -17.07 -1.81
C ALA A 116 -20.93 -16.15 -1.51
N THR A 117 -22.01 -16.72 -0.98
CA THR A 117 -23.21 -16.02 -0.53
C THR A 117 -23.52 -16.39 0.92
N ILE A 118 -24.07 -15.41 1.66
CA ILE A 118 -24.58 -15.60 3.01
C ILE A 118 -25.98 -15.05 3.08
N ASP A 119 -26.81 -15.64 3.93
CA ASP A 119 -28.12 -15.13 4.26
C ASP A 119 -28.17 -14.89 5.76
N THR A 120 -28.18 -13.61 6.15
CA THR A 120 -28.18 -13.20 7.55
C THR A 120 -29.56 -13.21 8.19
N GLN A 121 -30.63 -13.38 7.40
CA GLN A 121 -32.03 -13.36 7.85
C GLN A 121 -32.86 -14.41 7.08
N PRO A 122 -32.59 -15.70 7.27
CA PRO A 122 -33.31 -16.75 6.55
C PRO A 122 -34.82 -16.72 6.86
N GLY A 123 -35.63 -16.86 5.82
CA GLY A 123 -37.10 -16.81 5.90
C GLY A 123 -37.67 -15.40 5.82
N ASN A 124 -36.88 -14.42 5.39
CA ASN A 124 -37.35 -13.05 5.18
C ASN A 124 -38.25 -12.99 3.93
N ILE A 125 -39.18 -12.04 3.91
CA ILE A 125 -40.01 -11.75 2.74
C ILE A 125 -39.16 -11.43 1.50
N ALA A 126 -37.92 -10.97 1.71
CA ALA A 126 -36.97 -10.64 0.65
C ALA A 126 -36.35 -11.87 -0.03
N ASP A 127 -36.48 -13.07 0.55
CA ASP A 127 -35.92 -14.32 0.02
C ASP A 127 -36.70 -14.84 -1.19
N ASN A 128 -37.88 -14.27 -1.43
CA ASN A 128 -38.78 -14.62 -2.50
C ASN A 128 -39.18 -13.35 -3.27
N THR A 129 -39.02 -13.35 -4.59
CA THR A 129 -39.39 -12.22 -5.44
C THR A 129 -40.42 -12.63 -6.50
N PRO A 130 -41.18 -11.66 -7.06
CA PRO A 130 -41.83 -11.88 -8.35
C PRO A 130 -40.78 -12.17 -9.44
N VAL A 131 -41.26 -12.65 -10.59
CA VAL A 131 -40.43 -12.81 -11.79
C VAL A 131 -40.15 -11.42 -12.37
N PHE A 132 -38.87 -11.14 -12.62
CA PHE A 132 -38.42 -9.96 -13.34
C PHE A 132 -38.06 -10.35 -14.77
N GLU A 133 -38.70 -9.71 -15.74
CA GLU A 133 -38.29 -9.82 -17.14
C GLU A 133 -37.25 -8.74 -17.43
N VAL A 134 -36.12 -9.13 -18.01
CA VAL A 134 -35.04 -8.23 -18.37
C VAL A 134 -35.31 -7.68 -19.77
N PRO A 135 -35.61 -6.38 -19.93
CA PRO A 135 -35.92 -5.82 -21.24
C PRO A 135 -34.74 -5.90 -22.22
N ALA A 136 -35.03 -5.71 -23.51
CA ALA A 136 -33.98 -5.57 -24.52
C ALA A 136 -33.02 -4.42 -24.15
N GLY A 137 -31.71 -4.66 -24.31
CA GLY A 137 -30.66 -3.70 -23.95
C GLY A 137 -30.43 -3.53 -22.44
N HIS A 138 -31.13 -4.29 -21.58
CA HIS A 138 -31.02 -4.20 -20.13
C HIS A 138 -30.34 -5.42 -19.52
N PHE A 139 -29.79 -5.24 -18.32
CA PHE A 139 -29.16 -6.29 -17.54
C PHE A 139 -29.72 -6.26 -16.11
N PHE A 140 -29.82 -7.44 -15.49
CA PHE A 140 -30.23 -7.57 -14.09
C PHE A 140 -29.00 -7.79 -13.22
N PHE A 141 -28.84 -6.97 -12.19
CA PHE A 141 -27.69 -7.01 -11.29
C PHE A 141 -28.11 -7.34 -9.86
N MET A 142 -27.24 -8.03 -9.13
CA MET A 142 -27.45 -8.36 -7.72
C MET A 142 -26.16 -8.19 -6.92
N GLY A 143 -26.24 -7.90 -5.63
CA GLY A 143 -25.06 -7.80 -4.77
C GLY A 143 -25.32 -6.96 -3.53
N GLU A 144 -24.44 -7.09 -2.54
CA GLU A 144 -24.48 -6.27 -1.33
C GLU A 144 -23.96 -4.86 -1.62
N GLY A 145 -24.44 -3.84 -0.90
CA GLY A 145 -23.99 -2.46 -1.04
C GLY A 145 -24.00 -1.71 0.28
N TYR A 146 -22.97 -0.89 0.50
CA TYR A 146 -22.90 0.13 1.54
C TYR A 146 -23.62 1.40 1.08
N LEU A 147 -24.57 1.91 1.86
CA LEU A 147 -25.10 3.28 1.77
C LEU A 147 -24.55 4.10 2.95
N PRO A 148 -23.94 5.29 2.74
CA PRO A 148 -23.74 6.23 3.83
C PRO A 148 -24.96 7.14 3.98
N PHE A 149 -25.40 7.30 5.23
CA PHE A 149 -26.27 8.36 5.77
C PHE A 149 -27.80 8.24 5.63
N PHE A 150 -28.44 7.56 6.60
CA PHE A 150 -29.53 8.13 7.42
C PHE A 150 -29.36 7.63 8.86
N GLY A 151 -29.47 8.55 9.83
CA GLY A 151 -29.03 8.34 11.21
C GLY A 151 -29.88 7.38 12.05
N ARG A 152 -29.24 6.91 13.12
CA ARG A 152 -29.76 6.23 14.32
C ARG A 152 -30.46 4.88 14.15
N ARG A 153 -29.87 3.90 14.85
CA ARG A 153 -30.42 2.64 15.40
C ARG A 153 -30.96 1.64 14.36
N ASN A 154 -30.39 0.43 14.44
CA ASN A 154 -30.76 -0.84 13.80
C ASN A 154 -29.83 -1.23 12.64
N ALA A 155 -29.16 -2.36 12.84
CA ALA A 155 -28.44 -3.13 11.83
C ALA A 155 -29.45 -3.51 10.74
N ARG A 156 -29.50 -2.69 9.70
CA ARG A 156 -30.16 -3.00 8.45
C ARG A 156 -29.23 -3.96 7.72
N VAL A 157 -29.55 -5.25 7.77
CA VAL A 157 -29.40 -6.08 6.57
C VAL A 157 -30.08 -5.25 5.49
N ALA A 158 -29.27 -4.72 4.58
CA ALA A 158 -29.78 -3.88 3.51
C ALA A 158 -30.79 -4.73 2.76
N ALA A 159 -32.06 -4.52 3.10
CA ALA A 159 -33.19 -4.93 2.31
C ALA A 159 -32.79 -4.69 0.87
N LEU A 160 -32.85 -5.76 0.09
CA LEU A 160 -33.13 -5.77 -1.33
C LEU A 160 -33.57 -4.37 -1.79
N GLU A 161 -32.62 -3.48 -2.12
CA GLU A 161 -32.93 -2.31 -2.90
C GLU A 161 -33.18 -2.86 -4.29
N MET A 162 -34.43 -3.29 -4.49
CA MET A 162 -35.17 -3.13 -5.72
C MET A 162 -34.93 -1.70 -6.20
N ALA A 163 -33.86 -1.52 -6.97
CA ALA A 163 -33.67 -0.36 -7.82
C ALA A 163 -33.47 -0.90 -9.22
N ILE A 164 -34.60 -0.98 -9.93
CA ILE A 164 -34.67 -1.01 -11.38
C ILE A 164 -33.69 0.05 -11.91
N GLY A 165 -32.55 -0.40 -12.43
CA GLY A 165 -31.68 0.43 -13.25
C GLY A 165 -32.17 0.36 -14.68
N TYR A 166 -32.94 1.36 -15.11
CA TYR A 166 -33.27 1.59 -16.52
C TYR A 166 -31.95 1.66 -17.33
N ALA A 167 -31.62 0.57 -17.99
CA ALA A 167 -30.52 0.45 -18.93
C ALA A 167 -30.99 0.86 -20.34
N LEU A 168 -31.44 2.09 -20.44
CA LEU A 168 -31.20 2.95 -21.59
C LEU A 168 -30.90 4.34 -20.99
N GLY A 169 -29.62 4.62 -20.76
CA GLY A 169 -29.15 5.93 -20.29
C GLY A 169 -28.38 5.96 -18.97
N SER A 170 -28.35 4.87 -18.19
CA SER A 170 -27.49 4.77 -16.99
C SER A 170 -26.28 3.85 -17.28
N PRO A 171 -25.08 4.41 -17.48
CA PRO A 171 -23.92 3.67 -18.00
C PRO A 171 -23.32 2.69 -16.98
N VAL A 172 -23.31 1.42 -17.37
CA VAL A 172 -22.28 0.45 -16.97
C VAL A 172 -20.93 1.11 -17.23
N TYR A 173 -19.99 1.13 -16.27
CA TYR A 173 -18.69 1.80 -16.46
C TYR A 173 -17.49 0.84 -16.52
N TRP A 174 -17.44 -0.27 -15.75
CA TRP A 174 -16.20 -1.07 -15.64
C TRP A 174 -16.45 -2.54 -15.20
N THR A 175 -15.49 -3.45 -15.43
CA THR A 175 -15.53 -4.84 -14.92
C THR A 175 -14.39 -5.12 -13.94
N ILE A 176 -14.60 -5.98 -12.95
CA ILE A 176 -13.54 -6.55 -12.12
C ILE A 176 -13.07 -7.84 -12.79
N ASN A 177 -11.85 -7.83 -13.34
CA ASN A 177 -11.20 -9.08 -13.70
C ASN A 177 -10.65 -9.71 -12.41
N MET A 178 -11.34 -10.72 -11.90
CA MET A 178 -10.99 -11.44 -10.66
C MET A 178 -9.64 -12.19 -10.71
N SER A 179 -8.87 -12.05 -11.80
CA SER A 179 -7.54 -12.67 -11.91
C SER A 179 -6.36 -11.83 -11.35
N ASN A 180 -6.53 -10.55 -10.99
CA ASN A 180 -5.53 -9.74 -10.25
C ASN A 180 -6.20 -8.43 -9.73
N ALA A 181 -6.20 -8.00 -8.47
CA ALA A 181 -5.40 -8.38 -7.32
C ALA A 181 -6.20 -8.12 -6.02
N ARG A 182 -6.43 -9.17 -5.24
CA ARG A 182 -6.30 -9.07 -3.78
C ARG A 182 -4.88 -9.55 -3.51
N ILE A 183 -4.12 -8.95 -2.59
CA ILE A 183 -3.03 -9.73 -1.99
C ILE A 183 -3.73 -10.94 -1.39
N SER A 184 -3.50 -12.13 -1.93
CA SER A 184 -4.10 -13.34 -1.42
C SER A 184 -3.76 -13.43 0.07
N ALA A 185 -4.66 -13.96 0.91
CA ALA A 185 -4.37 -14.15 2.34
C ALA A 185 -3.03 -14.88 2.55
N GLN A 186 -2.65 -15.74 1.60
CA GLN A 186 -1.35 -16.40 1.54
C GLN A 186 -0.17 -15.44 1.36
N LYS A 187 -0.25 -14.46 0.45
CA LYS A 187 0.79 -13.43 0.28
C LYS A 187 0.87 -12.48 1.46
N ILE A 188 -0.25 -12.17 2.12
CA ILE A 188 -0.23 -11.38 3.37
C ILE A 188 0.51 -12.17 4.46
N ALA A 189 0.13 -13.44 4.67
CA ALA A 189 0.79 -14.30 5.65
C ALA A 189 2.29 -14.49 5.35
N GLU A 190 2.67 -14.59 4.07
CA GLU A 190 4.07 -14.62 3.65
C GLU A 190 4.81 -13.33 4.04
N LEU A 191 4.20 -12.18 3.78
CA LEU A 191 4.80 -10.89 4.13
C LEU A 191 4.91 -10.71 5.65
N GLU A 192 3.88 -11.06 6.41
CA GLU A 192 3.90 -11.04 7.88
C GLU A 192 4.99 -11.94 8.46
N ALA A 193 5.21 -13.11 7.85
CA ALA A 193 6.30 -14.00 8.22
C ALA A 193 7.68 -13.39 7.95
N ARG A 194 7.85 -12.66 6.83
CA ARG A 194 9.11 -11.97 6.50
C ARG A 194 9.37 -10.78 7.42
N ILE A 195 8.32 -10.03 7.77
CA ILE A 195 8.37 -8.90 8.70
C ILE A 195 8.54 -9.37 10.15
N GLY A 196 8.05 -10.57 10.50
CA GLY A 196 8.07 -11.06 11.88
C GLY A 196 7.01 -10.42 12.77
N HIS A 197 5.94 -9.85 12.18
CA HIS A 197 4.81 -9.23 12.89
C HIS A 197 3.48 -9.67 12.26
N GLN A 198 2.55 -10.16 13.08
CA GLN A 198 1.18 -10.48 12.66
C GLN A 198 0.27 -9.28 12.96
N PHE A 199 -0.37 -8.76 11.93
CA PHE A 199 -1.23 -7.59 12.07
C PHE A 199 -2.62 -7.97 12.57
N LYS A 200 -3.19 -7.15 13.44
CA LYS A 200 -4.61 -7.30 13.84
C LYS A 200 -5.54 -6.94 12.67
N THR A 201 -5.14 -5.95 11.88
CA THR A 201 -5.87 -5.47 10.71
C THR A 201 -4.93 -5.31 9.52
N HIS A 202 -5.15 -6.10 8.46
CA HIS A 202 -4.31 -6.09 7.26
C HIS A 202 -4.44 -4.82 6.41
N GLU A 203 -5.50 -4.02 6.58
CA GLU A 203 -5.71 -2.75 5.86
C GLU A 203 -4.51 -1.80 6.04
N ARG A 204 -3.93 -1.77 7.24
CA ARG A 204 -2.79 -0.91 7.55
C ARG A 204 -1.53 -1.36 6.83
N LEU A 205 -1.30 -2.68 6.76
CA LEU A 205 -0.20 -3.26 6.02
C LEU A 205 -0.35 -3.02 4.52
N VAL A 206 -1.56 -3.22 3.97
CA VAL A 206 -1.86 -2.94 2.56
C VAL A 206 -1.60 -1.46 2.24
N ARG A 207 -2.06 -0.53 3.09
CA ARG A 207 -1.81 0.90 2.92
C ARG A 207 -0.32 1.25 2.94
N ALA A 208 0.46 0.64 3.83
CA ALA A 208 1.92 0.83 3.90
C ALA A 208 2.65 0.40 2.62
N LEU A 209 2.03 -0.46 1.80
CA LEU A 209 2.58 -0.96 0.54
C LEU A 209 2.04 -0.22 -0.69
N THR A 210 1.13 0.73 -0.51
CA THR A 210 0.42 1.41 -1.61
C THR A 210 1.08 2.75 -1.91
N HIS A 211 1.72 2.84 -3.08
CA HIS A 211 2.31 4.06 -3.58
C HIS A 211 1.24 5.04 -4.08
N ALA A 212 1.48 6.35 -3.96
CA ALA A 212 0.55 7.40 -4.40
C ALA A 212 0.15 7.29 -5.89
N SER A 213 0.95 6.65 -6.75
CA SER A 213 0.55 6.39 -8.14
C SER A 213 -0.62 5.41 -8.30
N ALA A 214 -0.87 4.58 -7.28
CA ALA A 214 -2.00 3.65 -7.27
C ALA A 214 -3.33 4.39 -7.02
N THR A 215 -3.25 5.58 -6.40
CA THR A 215 -4.39 6.45 -6.12
C THR A 215 -4.46 7.55 -7.19
N LYS A 216 -5.64 7.83 -7.73
CA LYS A 216 -5.83 8.83 -8.81
C LYS A 216 -6.64 10.05 -8.38
N GLN A 217 -6.92 10.18 -7.09
CA GLN A 217 -7.77 11.22 -6.53
C GLN A 217 -6.95 12.18 -5.68
N ALA A 218 -7.00 13.47 -6.00
CA ALA A 218 -6.31 14.49 -5.22
C ALA A 218 -6.87 14.53 -3.78
N GLY A 219 -6.00 14.43 -2.78
CA GLY A 219 -6.38 14.38 -1.36
C GLY A 219 -6.74 12.98 -0.83
N ASP A 220 -6.57 11.93 -1.65
CA ASP A 220 -6.63 10.56 -1.15
C ASP A 220 -5.54 10.34 -0.10
N VAL A 221 -5.86 9.66 0.99
CA VAL A 221 -4.91 9.32 2.06
C VAL A 221 -4.63 7.83 2.13
N SER A 222 -5.18 7.03 1.21
CA SER A 222 -5.06 5.57 1.19
C SER A 222 -3.70 5.02 0.74
N HIS A 223 -2.69 5.88 0.63
CA HIS A 223 -1.30 5.53 0.33
C HIS A 223 -0.37 5.73 1.54
N TYR A 224 0.89 5.36 1.34
CA TYR A 224 1.86 5.20 2.42
C TYR A 224 2.48 6.50 2.96
N GLU A 225 2.41 7.64 2.26
CA GLU A 225 3.16 8.88 2.60
C GLU A 225 2.97 9.36 4.05
N ARG A 226 1.77 9.23 4.61
CA ARG A 226 1.52 9.58 6.02
C ARG A 226 2.14 8.59 6.99
N LEU A 227 2.22 7.32 6.60
CA LEU A 227 2.87 6.27 7.36
C LEU A 227 4.39 6.42 7.26
N GLU A 228 4.94 6.71 6.08
CA GLU A 228 6.35 7.07 5.86
C GLU A 228 6.79 8.16 6.84
N PHE A 229 6.06 9.28 6.87
CA PHE A 229 6.35 10.38 7.80
C PHE A 229 6.43 9.92 9.26
N LEU A 230 5.49 9.11 9.73
CA LEU A 230 5.50 8.59 11.10
C LEU A 230 6.65 7.59 11.30
N GLY A 231 6.87 6.76 10.30
CA GLY A 231 7.79 5.64 10.29
C GLY A 231 9.23 6.07 10.41
N ASP A 232 9.61 7.12 9.69
CA ASP A 232 10.93 7.75 9.79
C ASP A 232 11.26 8.18 11.23
N ARG A 233 10.31 8.81 11.94
CA ARG A 233 10.54 9.22 13.34
C ARG A 233 10.59 8.03 14.30
N VAL A 234 9.76 7.01 14.07
CA VAL A 234 9.80 5.78 14.87
C VAL A 234 11.12 5.04 14.65
N LEU A 235 11.58 4.94 13.40
CA LEU A 235 12.88 4.36 13.05
C LEU A 235 14.02 5.14 13.71
N GLY A 236 14.00 6.47 13.61
CA GLY A 236 14.98 7.36 14.24
C GLY A 236 15.09 7.12 15.74
N LEU A 237 13.95 7.05 16.44
CA LEU A 237 13.94 6.75 17.88
C LEU A 237 14.52 5.37 18.19
N CYS A 238 14.07 4.32 17.47
CA CYS A 238 14.53 2.95 17.71
C CYS A 238 16.04 2.82 17.49
N VAL A 239 16.57 3.40 16.42
CA VAL A 239 18.01 3.35 16.12
C VAL A 239 18.81 4.17 17.12
N ALA A 240 18.31 5.36 17.53
CA ALA A 240 18.97 6.17 18.55
C ALA A 240 19.10 5.43 19.89
N GLU A 241 18.04 4.74 20.33
CA GLU A 241 18.07 3.92 21.54
C GLU A 241 19.08 2.77 21.43
N ILE A 242 19.11 2.06 20.30
CA ILE A 242 20.07 0.97 20.06
C ILE A 242 21.51 1.51 20.10
N LEU A 243 21.79 2.63 19.44
CA LEU A 243 23.13 3.23 19.42
C LEU A 243 23.56 3.71 20.81
N PHE A 244 22.66 4.36 21.55
CA PHE A 244 22.91 4.83 22.91
C PHE A 244 23.26 3.67 23.86
N ALA A 245 22.54 2.56 23.77
CA ALA A 245 22.81 1.37 24.57
C ALA A 245 24.09 0.62 24.12
N THR A 246 24.34 0.55 22.81
CA THR A 246 25.48 -0.21 22.25
C THR A 246 26.81 0.50 22.44
N PHE A 247 26.82 1.84 22.37
CA PHE A 247 28.04 2.65 22.42
C PHE A 247 28.01 3.67 23.57
N PRO A 248 28.00 3.23 24.85
CA PRO A 248 27.86 4.12 26.02
C PRO A 248 29.03 5.10 26.22
N LYS A 249 30.13 4.93 25.48
CA LYS A 249 31.32 5.81 25.52
C LYS A 249 31.44 6.71 24.28
N ALA A 250 30.58 6.54 23.28
CA ALA A 250 30.59 7.36 22.08
C ALA A 250 30.10 8.78 22.39
N ARG A 251 30.65 9.76 21.69
CA ARG A 251 30.20 11.15 21.79
C ARG A 251 28.96 11.37 20.94
N GLU A 252 28.19 12.41 21.26
CA GLU A 252 26.98 12.79 20.52
C GLU A 252 27.22 12.88 19.00
N GLY A 253 28.29 13.56 18.56
CA GLY A 253 28.62 13.67 17.13
C GLY A 253 28.87 12.32 16.45
N GLU A 254 29.51 11.37 17.14
CA GLU A 254 29.70 10.00 16.62
C GLU A 254 28.35 9.27 16.50
N LEU A 255 27.49 9.38 17.52
CA LEU A 255 26.17 8.77 17.52
C LEU A 255 25.29 9.34 16.39
N SER A 256 25.33 10.64 16.15
CA SER A 256 24.60 11.31 15.08
C SER A 256 25.04 10.84 13.68
N VAL A 257 26.34 10.65 13.47
CA VAL A 257 26.88 10.12 12.20
C VAL A 257 26.43 8.68 11.96
N ARG A 258 26.48 7.83 13.00
CA ARG A 258 25.99 6.44 12.95
C ARG A 258 24.49 6.39 12.68
N LEU A 259 23.71 7.22 13.38
CA LEU A 259 22.25 7.34 13.22
C LEU A 259 21.90 7.64 11.76
N ASN A 260 22.46 8.72 11.21
CA ASN A 260 22.17 9.16 9.84
C ASN A 260 22.50 8.10 8.79
N ALA A 261 23.59 7.34 8.99
CA ALA A 261 23.93 6.23 8.10
C ALA A 261 22.89 5.10 8.16
N LEU A 262 22.46 4.73 9.36
CA LEU A 262 21.52 3.62 9.60
C LEU A 262 20.09 3.94 9.18
N VAL A 263 19.63 5.19 9.33
CA VAL A 263 18.27 5.61 8.92
C VAL A 263 18.21 6.12 7.48
N SER A 264 19.32 6.07 6.74
CA SER A 264 19.35 6.57 5.36
C SER A 264 18.44 5.77 4.43
N GLY A 265 17.84 6.44 3.44
CA GLY A 265 17.04 5.77 2.41
C GLY A 265 17.80 4.70 1.62
N LYS A 266 19.15 4.75 1.59
CA LYS A 266 19.95 3.64 1.04
C LYS A 266 19.79 2.38 1.90
N THR A 267 19.96 2.50 3.21
CA THR A 267 19.85 1.39 4.16
C THR A 267 18.43 0.83 4.14
N CYS A 268 17.41 1.70 4.18
CA CYS A 268 16.01 1.27 4.05
C CYS A 268 15.75 0.51 2.74
N ALA A 269 16.29 0.97 1.61
CA ALA A 269 16.13 0.27 0.34
C ALA A 269 16.86 -1.10 0.27
N GLU A 270 18.04 -1.23 0.89
CA GLU A 270 18.73 -2.52 1.01
C GLU A 270 17.90 -3.52 1.84
N ILE A 271 17.31 -3.06 2.93
CA ILE A 271 16.43 -3.88 3.78
C ILE A 271 15.16 -4.27 3.04
N ALA A 272 14.59 -3.36 2.24
CA ALA A 272 13.46 -3.67 1.37
C ALA A 272 13.80 -4.78 0.36
N ASP A 273 15.04 -4.81 -0.15
CA ASP A 273 15.51 -5.83 -1.08
C ASP A 273 15.74 -7.17 -0.38
N GLU A 274 16.29 -7.18 0.83
CA GLU A 274 16.45 -8.36 1.68
C GLU A 274 15.10 -9.02 2.01
N LEU A 275 14.10 -8.20 2.35
CA LEU A 275 12.72 -8.61 2.58
C LEU A 275 11.97 -8.94 1.28
N LYS A 276 12.56 -8.63 0.12
CA LYS A 276 11.96 -8.68 -1.21
C LYS A 276 10.57 -8.04 -1.24
N LEU A 277 10.47 -6.83 -0.69
CA LEU A 277 9.21 -6.08 -0.60
C LEU A 277 8.68 -5.67 -1.98
N HIS A 278 9.54 -5.63 -3.00
CA HIS A 278 9.16 -5.30 -4.38
C HIS A 278 8.03 -6.18 -4.94
N ASP A 279 7.87 -7.42 -4.45
CA ASP A 279 6.79 -8.32 -4.85
C ASP A 279 5.40 -7.93 -4.31
N PHE A 280 5.36 -7.03 -3.32
CA PHE A 280 4.15 -6.63 -2.58
C PHE A 280 3.77 -5.16 -2.75
N ILE A 281 4.63 -4.34 -3.37
CA ILE A 281 4.35 -2.91 -3.58
C ILE A 281 3.22 -2.74 -4.61
N HIS A 282 2.16 -2.03 -4.22
CA HIS A 282 1.08 -1.66 -5.11
C HIS A 282 1.37 -0.32 -5.76
N ALA A 283 1.43 -0.31 -7.07
CA ALA A 283 1.66 0.89 -7.84
C ALA A 283 0.89 0.84 -9.16
N GLY A 284 0.59 2.01 -9.73
CA GLY A 284 -0.11 2.12 -11.01
C GLY A 284 0.70 1.48 -12.16
N ALA A 285 0.04 1.22 -13.29
CA ALA A 285 0.66 0.61 -14.48
C ALA A 285 1.95 1.35 -14.94
N ASP A 286 2.03 2.65 -14.66
CA ASP A 286 3.15 3.52 -15.00
C ASP A 286 4.43 3.26 -14.17
N VAL A 287 4.35 2.47 -13.09
CA VAL A 287 5.50 2.16 -12.21
C VAL A 287 6.36 1.02 -12.74
N LYS A 288 5.83 0.15 -13.62
CA LYS A 288 6.60 -0.94 -14.24
C LYS A 288 7.76 -0.44 -15.13
N HIS A 289 7.77 0.84 -15.51
CA HIS A 289 8.82 1.49 -16.30
C HIS A 289 9.65 2.52 -15.51
N ILE A 290 9.56 2.55 -14.18
CA ILE A 290 10.29 3.54 -13.37
C ILE A 290 11.80 3.26 -13.37
N ALA A 291 12.59 4.31 -13.61
CA ALA A 291 14.05 4.28 -13.53
C ALA A 291 14.53 3.74 -12.17
N SER A 292 15.60 2.95 -12.18
CA SER A 292 16.16 2.24 -11.01
C SER A 292 16.36 3.12 -9.77
N LYS A 293 16.71 4.40 -9.96
CA LYS A 293 16.92 5.36 -8.87
C LYS A 293 15.62 5.73 -8.13
N ARG A 294 14.51 5.87 -8.84
CA ARG A 294 13.19 6.20 -8.24
C ARG A 294 12.53 4.96 -7.64
N MET A 295 12.89 3.76 -8.11
CA MET A 295 12.52 2.51 -7.42
C MET A 295 13.20 2.40 -6.04
N ARG A 296 14.43 2.91 -5.91
CA ARG A 296 15.13 2.93 -4.61
C ARG A 296 14.41 3.78 -3.57
N SER A 297 13.94 4.98 -3.92
CA SER A 297 13.20 5.83 -2.97
C SER A 297 11.90 5.15 -2.55
N VAL A 298 11.11 4.64 -3.50
CA VAL A 298 9.85 3.92 -3.17
C VAL A 298 10.09 2.75 -2.22
N ARG A 299 11.17 1.99 -2.42
CA ARG A 299 11.55 0.89 -1.52
C ARG A 299 11.89 1.37 -0.11
N ALA A 300 12.59 2.51 0.01
CA ALA A 300 12.91 3.11 1.30
C ALA A 300 11.64 3.56 2.02
N ASP A 301 10.78 4.34 1.34
CA ASP A 301 9.56 4.89 1.90
C ASP A 301 8.60 3.77 2.38
N VAL A 302 8.55 2.65 1.66
CA VAL A 302 7.74 1.49 2.04
C VAL A 302 8.24 0.84 3.33
N VAL A 303 9.56 0.78 3.55
CA VAL A 303 10.11 0.25 4.81
C VAL A 303 9.72 1.14 5.99
N GLU A 304 9.87 2.46 5.84
CA GLU A 304 9.44 3.42 6.86
C GLU A 304 7.93 3.29 7.13
N SER A 305 7.14 3.16 6.07
CA SER A 305 5.69 2.99 6.18
C SER A 305 5.28 1.69 6.88
N ILE A 306 6.03 0.59 6.69
CA ILE A 306 5.83 -0.66 7.41
C ILE A 306 6.16 -0.49 8.89
N ILE A 307 7.26 0.23 9.23
CA ILE A 307 7.62 0.52 10.62
C ILE A 307 6.49 1.28 11.32
N ALA A 308 5.90 2.29 10.66
CA ALA A 308 4.72 2.98 11.18
C ALA A 308 3.50 2.06 11.32
N ALA A 309 3.28 1.17 10.36
CA ALA A 309 2.17 0.22 10.43
C ALA A 309 2.29 -0.71 11.64
N ILE A 310 3.50 -1.25 11.89
CA ILE A 310 3.82 -2.09 13.05
C ILE A 310 3.63 -1.29 14.34
N TYR A 311 4.18 -0.07 14.40
CA TYR A 311 4.06 0.82 15.55
C TYR A 311 2.60 1.10 15.93
N LEU A 312 1.75 1.39 14.94
CA LEU A 312 0.32 1.66 15.18
C LEU A 312 -0.46 0.39 15.58
N ASP A 313 0.04 -0.81 15.27
CA ASP A 313 -0.65 -2.09 15.53
C ASP A 313 -0.23 -2.74 16.86
N GLY A 314 1.08 -2.78 17.09
CA GLY A 314 1.73 -3.43 18.24
C GLY A 314 2.47 -2.49 19.19
N GLY A 315 2.49 -1.18 18.93
CA GLY A 315 3.20 -0.20 19.75
C GLY A 315 4.71 -0.13 19.48
N LEU A 316 5.41 0.70 20.27
CA LEU A 316 6.84 0.94 20.11
C LEU A 316 7.68 -0.34 20.26
N GLN A 317 7.29 -1.24 21.16
CA GLN A 317 8.00 -2.50 21.41
C GLN A 317 8.01 -3.42 20.17
N ALA A 318 6.89 -3.48 19.43
CA ALA A 318 6.82 -4.24 18.19
C ALA A 318 7.72 -3.64 17.10
N ALA A 319 7.73 -2.30 16.99
CA ALA A 319 8.60 -1.59 16.05
C ALA A 319 10.09 -1.76 16.39
N GLN A 320 10.46 -1.66 17.67
CA GLN A 320 11.82 -1.90 18.16
C GLN A 320 12.30 -3.31 17.80
N LYS A 321 11.46 -4.33 18.00
CA LYS A 321 11.80 -5.72 17.64
C LYS A 321 12.09 -5.86 16.14
N PHE A 322 11.25 -5.26 15.30
CA PHE A 322 11.45 -5.25 13.85
C PHE A 322 12.76 -4.55 13.47
N VAL A 323 12.99 -3.34 13.99
CA VAL A 323 14.22 -2.56 13.71
C VAL A 323 15.45 -3.31 14.19
N GLN A 324 15.44 -3.83 15.41
CA GLN A 324 16.56 -4.59 15.96
C GLN A 324 16.90 -5.82 15.09
N GLN A 325 15.89 -6.55 14.62
CA GLN A 325 16.09 -7.73 13.79
C GLN A 325 16.74 -7.40 12.44
N HIS A 326 16.32 -6.32 11.77
CA HIS A 326 16.78 -5.98 10.43
C HIS A 326 18.00 -5.04 10.38
N TRP A 327 18.29 -4.31 11.47
CA TRP A 327 19.47 -3.45 11.58
C TRP A 327 20.65 -4.11 12.32
N ALA A 328 20.47 -5.28 12.97
CA ALA A 328 21.50 -5.92 13.80
C ALA A 328 22.87 -6.03 13.14
N THR A 329 22.93 -6.47 11.89
CA THR A 329 24.20 -6.64 11.16
C THR A 329 24.89 -5.31 10.90
N ARG A 330 24.10 -4.26 10.61
CA ARG A 330 24.58 -2.92 10.22
C ARG A 330 25.04 -2.07 11.39
N ILE A 331 24.49 -2.30 12.59
CA ILE A 331 24.90 -1.59 13.81
C ILE A 331 26.36 -1.90 14.19
N HIS A 332 26.81 -3.13 13.91
CA HIS A 332 28.14 -3.63 14.26
C HIS A 332 29.13 -3.58 13.09
N GLU A 333 28.70 -3.25 11.88
CA GLU A 333 29.60 -3.07 10.75
C GLU A 333 30.59 -1.91 11.05
N GLU A 334 31.88 -2.25 11.13
CA GLU A 334 32.96 -1.27 11.20
C GLU A 334 32.87 -0.34 9.99
N GLY A 335 32.46 0.90 10.23
CA GLY A 335 32.30 1.92 9.19
C GLY A 335 30.88 2.37 8.89
N ALA A 336 29.87 1.92 9.64
CA ALA A 336 28.53 2.52 9.65
C ALA A 336 28.58 3.97 10.19
N GLY A 337 28.98 4.91 9.33
CA GLY A 337 29.31 6.30 9.67
C GLY A 337 30.43 6.90 8.81
N ILE A 338 31.18 6.07 8.08
CA ILE A 338 32.22 6.51 7.14
C ILE A 338 31.56 6.72 5.76
N ARG A 339 30.62 7.66 5.65
CA ARG A 339 30.13 8.12 4.34
C ARG A 339 29.98 9.64 4.30
N ASP A 340 30.95 10.21 3.60
CA ASP A 340 31.20 11.60 3.26
C ASP A 340 31.24 12.58 4.44
N SER A 341 32.16 12.33 5.38
CA SER A 341 32.55 13.28 6.44
C SER A 341 32.87 14.67 5.86
N LYS A 342 33.35 14.73 4.61
CA LYS A 342 33.57 15.99 3.90
C LYS A 342 32.26 16.72 3.58
N THR A 343 31.22 16.02 3.13
CA THR A 343 29.87 16.60 2.94
C THR A 343 29.25 17.01 4.27
N ALA A 344 29.30 16.16 5.29
CA ALA A 344 28.75 16.47 6.61
C ALA A 344 29.42 17.71 7.23
N LEU A 345 30.76 17.82 7.12
CA LEU A 345 31.49 18.99 7.59
C LEU A 345 31.16 20.24 6.78
N GLN A 346 30.92 20.11 5.48
CA GLN A 346 30.54 21.23 4.61
C GLN A 346 29.16 21.79 4.98
N GLU A 347 28.16 20.93 5.20
CA GLU A 347 26.82 21.35 5.62
C GLU A 347 26.84 22.00 7.00
N TRP A 348 27.57 21.40 7.95
CA TRP A 348 27.75 21.97 9.29
C TRP A 348 28.44 23.34 9.25
N ALA A 349 29.55 23.48 8.51
CA ALA A 349 30.28 24.75 8.41
C ALA A 349 29.42 25.86 7.79
N HIS A 350 28.64 25.51 6.77
CA HIS A 350 27.73 26.45 6.12
C HIS A 350 26.61 26.90 7.07
N SER A 351 26.03 25.97 7.84
CA SER A 351 24.93 26.27 8.77
C SER A 351 25.39 26.98 10.06
N ALA A 352 26.55 26.64 10.60
CA ALA A 352 27.00 27.13 11.90
C ALA A 352 27.83 28.42 11.81
N LEU A 353 28.61 28.57 10.73
CA LEU A 353 29.63 29.62 10.62
C LEU A 353 29.51 30.43 9.32
N GLY A 354 28.61 30.05 8.41
CA GLY A 354 28.46 30.70 7.10
C GLY A 354 29.69 30.56 6.19
N SER A 355 30.61 29.64 6.51
CA SER A 355 31.87 29.44 5.81
C SER A 355 31.95 28.04 5.18
N THR A 356 32.98 27.79 4.36
CA THR A 356 33.20 26.48 3.72
C THR A 356 34.56 25.91 4.13
N PRO A 357 34.68 24.59 4.36
CA PRO A 357 35.95 23.98 4.78
C PRO A 357 36.99 24.00 3.67
N ALA A 358 38.21 24.44 3.98
CA ALA A 358 39.35 24.46 3.07
C ALA A 358 40.28 23.28 3.36
N TYR A 359 40.63 22.51 2.32
CA TYR A 359 41.50 21.33 2.45
C TYR A 359 42.86 21.59 1.82
N THR A 360 43.94 21.31 2.56
CA THR A 360 45.33 21.45 2.10
C THR A 360 46.10 20.16 2.32
N VAL A 361 46.85 19.71 1.31
CA VAL A 361 47.73 18.54 1.44
C VAL A 361 49.00 18.99 2.13
N ALA A 362 49.21 18.54 3.36
CA ALA A 362 50.38 18.88 4.16
C ALA A 362 51.61 18.04 3.77
N LEU A 363 51.39 16.75 3.47
CA LEU A 363 52.46 15.82 3.12
C LEU A 363 51.96 14.72 2.17
N ARG A 364 52.79 14.35 1.20
CA ARG A 364 52.70 13.09 0.46
C ARG A 364 54.02 12.34 0.66
N SER A 365 53.94 11.12 1.17
CA SER A 365 55.10 10.24 1.40
C SER A 365 54.80 8.82 0.93
N GLY A 366 55.80 7.94 0.96
CA GLY A 366 55.67 6.55 0.51
C GLY A 366 55.92 6.34 -0.99
N PRO A 367 56.14 5.08 -1.41
CA PRO A 367 56.36 4.73 -2.81
C PRO A 367 55.07 4.90 -3.63
N ASP A 368 55.20 5.02 -4.95
CA ASP A 368 54.04 5.29 -5.83
C ASP A 368 52.93 4.22 -5.76
N HIS A 369 53.27 2.99 -5.36
CA HIS A 369 52.32 1.90 -5.18
C HIS A 369 51.71 1.80 -3.77
N ASP A 370 52.21 2.58 -2.79
CA ASP A 370 51.64 2.69 -1.44
C ASP A 370 51.82 4.13 -0.88
N PRO A 371 51.21 5.14 -1.53
CA PRO A 371 51.35 6.51 -1.11
C PRO A 371 50.56 6.78 0.17
N THR A 372 51.14 7.56 1.09
CA THR A 372 50.47 8.10 2.28
C THR A 372 50.29 9.61 2.11
N PHE A 373 49.06 10.09 2.30
CA PHE A 373 48.70 11.51 2.27
C PHE A 373 48.35 11.98 3.67
N VAL A 374 48.82 13.17 4.04
CA VAL A 374 48.39 13.93 5.21
C VAL A 374 47.68 15.18 4.71
N VAL A 375 46.44 15.40 5.15
CA VAL A 375 45.59 16.52 4.75
C VAL A 375 45.13 17.27 5.98
N ASN A 376 45.23 18.60 5.94
CA ASN A 376 44.65 19.48 6.94
C ASN A 376 43.35 20.09 6.40
N VAL A 377 42.36 20.22 7.28
CA VAL A 377 41.12 20.95 7.02
C VAL A 377 41.03 22.14 7.97
N SER A 378 40.76 23.31 7.42
CA SER A 378 40.54 24.54 8.18
C SER A 378 39.14 25.11 7.90
N ILE A 379 38.51 25.63 8.94
CA ILE A 379 37.25 26.38 8.85
C ILE A 379 37.43 27.63 9.71
N GLU A 380 37.16 28.78 9.12
CA GLU A 380 37.26 30.07 9.80
C GLU A 380 36.39 30.07 11.07
N GLY A 381 37.01 30.34 12.22
CA GLY A 381 36.35 30.30 13.53
C GLY A 381 36.43 28.96 14.28
N THR A 382 37.13 27.95 13.74
CA THR A 382 37.33 26.65 14.41
C THR A 382 38.80 26.26 14.49
N LYS A 383 39.12 25.22 15.28
CA LYS A 383 40.45 24.61 15.27
C LYS A 383 40.57 23.62 14.11
N ASP A 384 41.68 23.70 13.38
CA ASP A 384 42.00 22.83 12.25
C ASP A 384 42.00 21.33 12.60
N GLY A 385 41.60 20.51 11.63
CA GLY A 385 41.67 19.05 11.68
C GLY A 385 42.77 18.50 10.78
N GLU A 386 43.32 17.33 11.13
CA GLU A 386 44.30 16.60 10.32
C GLU A 386 43.78 15.19 10.06
N GLY A 387 43.98 14.69 8.85
CA GLY A 387 43.63 13.33 8.45
C GLY A 387 44.70 12.68 7.60
N ARG A 388 44.78 11.34 7.67
CA ARG A 388 45.76 10.54 6.93
C ARG A 388 45.07 9.46 6.11
N GLY A 389 45.60 9.16 4.93
CA GLY A 389 45.02 8.13 4.08
C GLY A 389 45.88 7.72 2.90
N ARG A 390 45.57 6.56 2.31
CA ARG A 390 46.24 6.01 1.11
C ARG A 390 45.90 6.73 -0.20
N SER A 391 44.98 7.68 -0.14
CA SER A 391 44.63 8.57 -1.24
C SER A 391 44.30 9.94 -0.70
N LYS A 392 44.44 10.99 -1.53
CA LYS A 392 44.04 12.35 -1.17
C LYS A 392 42.58 12.39 -0.65
N ARG A 393 41.67 11.69 -1.33
CA ARG A 393 40.25 11.61 -0.93
C ARG A 393 40.07 10.96 0.44
N ALA A 394 40.80 9.88 0.73
CA ALA A 394 40.71 9.22 2.04
C ALA A 394 41.24 10.11 3.17
N ALA A 395 42.37 10.80 2.95
CA ALA A 395 42.93 11.73 3.93
C ALA A 395 42.01 12.94 4.17
N GLU A 396 41.34 13.46 3.14
CA GLU A 396 40.32 14.51 3.27
C GLU A 396 39.12 14.07 4.13
N GLN A 397 38.64 12.83 3.96
CA GLN A 397 37.54 12.28 4.77
C GLN A 397 37.93 12.18 6.24
N GLU A 398 39.12 11.66 6.52
CA GLU A 398 39.64 11.53 7.89
C GLU A 398 39.84 12.91 8.55
N ALA A 399 40.34 13.88 7.78
CA ALA A 399 40.54 15.24 8.27
C ALA A 399 39.20 15.86 8.65
N ALA A 400 38.19 15.69 7.80
CA ALA A 400 36.84 16.19 8.05
C ALA A 400 36.19 15.54 9.28
N LEU A 401 36.36 14.22 9.42
CA LEU A 401 35.89 13.46 10.58
C LEU A 401 36.55 13.95 11.87
N SER A 402 37.85 14.25 11.84
CA SER A 402 38.60 14.75 13.00
C SER A 402 38.07 16.08 13.56
N VAL A 403 37.43 16.90 12.71
CA VAL A 403 36.76 18.15 13.13
C VAL A 403 35.35 17.84 13.66
N LEU A 404 34.59 17.00 12.96
CA LEU A 404 33.22 16.62 13.35
C LEU A 404 33.14 15.88 14.70
N LEU A 405 34.20 15.20 15.12
CA LEU A 405 34.25 14.43 16.39
C LEU A 405 34.67 15.25 17.62
N ARG A 406 34.95 16.55 17.46
CA ARG A 406 35.31 17.47 18.55
C ARG A 406 34.08 18.14 19.12
#